data_AF-A0A9W8PXQ5-F1
#
_entry.id   AF-A0A9W8PXQ5-F1
#
_cell.length_a   1.000
_cell.length_b   1.000
_cell.length_c   1.000
_cell.angle_alpha   90.00
_cell.angle_beta   90.00
_cell.angle_gamma   90.00
#
_symmetry.space_group_name_H-M   'P 1'
#
loop_
_entity.id
_entity.type
_entity.pdbx_description
1 polymer ?
#
loop_
_entity_poly.entity_id
_entity_poly.type
_entity_poly.pdbx_seq_one_letter_code
_entity_poly.pdbx_strand_id
1 'polypeptide(L)'
;MIDEIKNDKRFDFGAAASDNNHAYVPGFTALQHDELMRKIISRHLTKALAKITSPLSEEAAMVMRNVIGDSTEWHTLNLNEHISIIVSRMSSRVFMGEELCRDEGWNNACA
;
A
#
# COMPACT_ATOMS: atom_id res chain seq x y z
N MET A 1 -25.82 -6.60 -19.91
CA MET A 1 -25.66 -5.93 -18.60
C MET A 1 -24.25 -5.42 -18.34
N ILE A 2 -23.18 -6.23 -18.54
CA ILE A 2 -21.79 -5.76 -18.34
C ILE A 2 -21.35 -4.76 -19.41
N ASP A 3 -21.81 -4.92 -20.66
CA ASP A 3 -21.44 -4.03 -21.76
C ASP A 3 -22.10 -2.64 -21.66
N GLU A 4 -23.30 -2.53 -21.08
CA GLU A 4 -23.92 -1.23 -20.80
C GLU A 4 -23.14 -0.47 -19.71
N ILE A 5 -22.66 -1.14 -18.67
CA ILE A 5 -21.89 -0.51 -17.58
C ILE A 5 -20.50 -0.07 -18.07
N LYS A 6 -19.82 -0.91 -18.85
CA LYS A 6 -18.45 -0.65 -19.33
C LYS A 6 -18.33 0.61 -20.20
N ASN A 7 -19.39 0.96 -20.94
CA ASN A 7 -19.38 2.10 -21.86
C ASN A 7 -20.08 3.34 -21.28
N ASP A 8 -20.66 3.25 -20.09
CA ASP A 8 -21.34 4.37 -19.43
C ASP A 8 -20.31 5.27 -18.74
N LYS A 9 -20.18 6.49 -19.26
CA LYS A 9 -19.23 7.51 -18.77
C LYS A 9 -19.40 7.86 -17.29
N ARG A 10 -20.57 7.60 -16.69
CA ARG A 10 -20.80 7.80 -15.25
C ARG A 10 -19.97 6.86 -14.38
N PHE A 11 -19.51 5.75 -14.94
CA PHE A 11 -18.66 4.75 -14.26
C PHE A 11 -17.23 4.76 -14.78
N ASP A 12 -16.74 5.92 -15.24
CA ASP A 12 -15.37 6.07 -15.68
C ASP A 12 -14.38 5.90 -14.51
N PHE A 13 -13.64 4.79 -14.53
CA PHE A 13 -12.66 4.46 -13.50
C PHE A 13 -11.51 5.48 -13.46
N GLY A 14 -11.12 6.03 -14.61
CA GLY A 14 -9.99 6.97 -14.70
C GLY A 14 -10.27 8.28 -13.98
N ALA A 15 -11.47 8.82 -14.13
CA ALA A 15 -11.94 10.01 -13.44
C ALA A 15 -11.99 9.80 -11.93
N ALA A 16 -12.61 8.70 -11.48
CA ALA A 16 -12.70 8.37 -10.06
C ALA A 16 -11.31 8.11 -9.44
N ALA A 17 -10.43 7.40 -10.13
CA ALA A 17 -9.06 7.15 -9.66
C ALA A 17 -8.23 8.44 -9.60
N SER A 18 -8.37 9.33 -10.58
CA SER A 18 -7.64 10.62 -10.59
C SER A 18 -8.09 11.54 -9.46
N ASP A 19 -9.39 11.55 -9.13
CA ASP A 19 -9.93 12.29 -7.99
C ASP A 19 -9.40 11.73 -6.66
N ASN A 20 -9.45 10.41 -6.49
CA ASN A 20 -8.94 9.73 -5.28
C ASN A 20 -7.43 9.89 -5.08
N ASN A 21 -6.67 10.03 -6.17
CA ASN A 21 -5.24 10.31 -6.13
C ASN A 21 -4.91 11.79 -5.97
N HIS A 22 -5.92 12.66 -5.91
CA HIS A 22 -5.76 14.11 -5.88
C HIS A 22 -4.89 14.65 -7.03
N ALA A 23 -5.02 14.06 -8.23
CA ALA A 23 -4.18 14.38 -9.37
C ALA A 23 -4.29 15.85 -9.85
N TYR A 24 -5.34 16.56 -9.41
CA TYR A 24 -5.53 17.99 -9.64
C TYR A 24 -4.61 18.88 -8.78
N VAL A 25 -3.94 18.33 -7.76
CA VAL A 25 -3.00 19.08 -6.92
C VAL A 25 -1.66 19.23 -7.66
N PRO A 26 -1.09 20.45 -7.75
CA PRO A 26 0.23 20.64 -8.34
C PRO A 26 1.28 19.74 -7.69
N GLY A 27 1.99 18.94 -8.51
CA GLY A 27 2.95 17.93 -8.07
C GLY A 27 2.42 16.49 -8.05
N PHE A 28 1.10 16.28 -8.14
CA PHE A 28 0.45 14.96 -8.13
C PHE A 28 -0.02 14.51 -9.52
N THR A 29 0.34 15.27 -10.57
CA THR A 29 -0.07 14.98 -11.96
C THR A 29 0.43 13.63 -12.47
N ALA A 30 1.54 13.11 -11.93
CA ALA A 30 2.03 11.77 -12.24
C ALA A 30 1.10 10.65 -11.76
N LEU A 31 0.17 10.94 -10.85
CA LEU A 31 -0.85 10.01 -10.35
C LEU A 31 -2.16 10.10 -11.13
N GLN A 32 -2.22 10.93 -12.18
CA GLN A 32 -3.35 10.97 -13.09
C GLN A 32 -3.52 9.60 -13.75
N HIS A 33 -4.75 9.10 -13.78
CA HIS A 33 -5.00 7.78 -14.32
C HIS A 33 -4.98 7.82 -15.84
N ASP A 34 -4.03 7.12 -16.44
CA ASP A 34 -3.93 6.94 -17.89
C ASP A 34 -3.84 5.46 -18.27
N GLU A 35 -3.83 5.19 -19.58
CA GLU A 35 -3.70 3.84 -20.12
C GLU A 35 -2.37 3.15 -19.74
N LEU A 36 -1.32 3.92 -19.47
CA LEU A 36 -0.03 3.38 -19.03
C LEU A 36 -0.13 2.85 -17.60
N MET A 37 -0.75 3.59 -16.68
CA MET A 37 -0.98 3.18 -15.30
C MET A 37 -1.74 1.86 -15.22
N ARG A 38 -2.83 1.73 -15.99
CA ARG A 38 -3.61 0.48 -16.08
C ARG A 38 -2.76 -0.70 -16.56
N LYS A 39 -1.91 -0.48 -17.57
CA LYS A 39 -0.98 -1.50 -18.07
C LYS A 39 0.07 -1.88 -17.03
N ILE A 40 0.63 -0.92 -16.30
CA ILE A 40 1.63 -1.19 -15.26
C ILE A 40 1.02 -2.03 -14.15
N ILE A 41 -0.15 -1.63 -13.65
CA ILE A 41 -0.87 -2.34 -12.59
C ILE A 41 -1.12 -3.79 -13.01
N SER A 42 -1.77 -3.99 -14.16
CA SER A 42 -2.15 -5.33 -14.61
C SER A 42 -0.96 -6.22 -14.99
N ARG A 43 0.12 -5.66 -15.55
CA ARG A 43 1.27 -6.45 -16.02
C ARG A 43 2.29 -6.75 -14.93
N HIS A 44 2.48 -5.84 -13.98
CA HIS A 44 3.54 -5.94 -12.98
C HIS A 44 2.96 -6.12 -11.57
N LEU A 45 2.14 -5.18 -11.10
CA LEU A 45 1.69 -5.17 -9.71
C LEU A 45 0.75 -6.34 -9.39
N THR A 46 -0.30 -6.56 -10.19
CA THR A 46 -1.27 -7.64 -9.99
C THR A 46 -0.59 -9.01 -10.03
N LYS A 47 0.42 -9.21 -10.90
CA LYS A 47 1.17 -10.47 -10.97
C LYS A 47 2.07 -10.67 -9.75
N ALA A 48 2.63 -9.59 -9.21
CA ALA A 48 3.49 -9.65 -8.03
C ALA A 48 2.70 -10.06 -6.77
N LEU A 49 1.40 -9.73 -6.67
CA LEU A 49 0.55 -10.06 -5.52
C LEU A 49 0.68 -11.53 -5.10
N ALA A 50 0.59 -12.46 -6.05
CA ALA A 50 0.69 -13.89 -5.76
C ALA A 50 2.00 -14.28 -5.04
N LYS A 51 3.09 -13.54 -5.29
CA LYS A 51 4.38 -13.76 -4.64
C LYS A 51 4.51 -13.03 -3.31
N ILE A 52 3.95 -11.82 -3.19
CA ILE A 52 4.18 -10.95 -2.03
C ILE A 52 3.14 -11.10 -0.92
N THR A 53 1.94 -11.61 -1.21
CA THR A 53 0.86 -11.62 -0.21
C THR A 53 1.19 -12.45 1.03
N SER A 54 1.71 -13.69 0.90
CA SER A 54 2.08 -14.49 2.09
C SER A 54 3.23 -13.85 2.88
N PRO A 55 4.36 -13.50 2.25
CA PRO A 55 5.46 -12.84 2.96
C PRO A 55 5.07 -11.52 3.64
N LEU A 56 4.15 -10.77 3.05
CA LEU A 56 3.66 -9.51 3.57
C LEU A 56 2.67 -9.71 4.73
N SER A 57 1.82 -10.75 4.66
CA SER A 57 0.92 -11.12 5.76
C SER A 57 1.69 -11.60 6.99
N GLU A 58 2.75 -12.38 6.78
CA GLU A 58 3.64 -12.83 7.86
C GLU A 58 4.34 -11.63 8.51
N GLU A 59 4.89 -10.72 7.70
CA GLU A 59 5.52 -9.50 8.21
C GLU A 59 4.54 -8.60 8.95
N ALA A 60 3.31 -8.46 8.45
CA ALA A 60 2.24 -7.72 9.12
C ALA A 60 1.98 -8.28 10.53
N ALA A 61 1.80 -9.60 10.65
CA ALA A 61 1.57 -10.24 11.95
C ALA A 61 2.75 -10.00 12.91
N MET A 62 3.99 -10.10 12.41
CA MET A 62 5.19 -9.85 13.22
C MET A 62 5.30 -8.39 13.67
N VAL A 63 5.19 -7.41 12.77
CA VAL A 63 5.33 -6.00 13.15
C VAL A 63 4.18 -5.54 14.05
N MET A 64 2.95 -5.99 13.80
CA MET A 64 1.80 -5.66 14.64
C MET A 64 2.00 -6.20 16.05
N ARG A 65 2.42 -7.46 16.21
CA ARG A 65 2.74 -8.02 17.53
C ARG A 65 3.86 -7.26 18.24
N ASN A 66 4.88 -6.83 17.51
CA ASN A 66 6.01 -6.09 18.10
C ASN A 66 5.62 -4.67 18.55
N VAL A 67 4.80 -3.97 17.76
CA VAL A 67 4.49 -2.54 17.95
C VAL A 67 3.24 -2.33 18.79
N ILE A 68 2.22 -3.17 18.61
CA ILE A 68 0.93 -3.06 19.30
C ILE A 68 0.87 -4.00 20.51
N GLY A 69 1.49 -5.18 20.42
CA GLY A 69 1.44 -6.22 21.44
C GLY A 69 0.29 -7.21 21.23
N ASP A 70 0.14 -8.14 22.19
CA ASP A 70 -0.90 -9.19 22.19
C ASP A 70 -1.98 -8.97 23.28
N SER A 71 -2.01 -7.79 23.90
CA SER A 71 -3.00 -7.49 24.94
C SER A 71 -4.42 -7.52 24.35
N THR A 72 -5.30 -8.28 24.99
CA THR A 72 -6.74 -8.27 24.69
C THR A 72 -7.47 -7.12 25.38
N GLU A 73 -6.83 -6.51 26.38
CA GLU A 73 -7.36 -5.36 27.12
C GLU A 73 -7.12 -4.07 26.35
N TRP A 74 -8.05 -3.14 26.47
CA TRP A 74 -7.92 -1.82 25.86
C TRP A 74 -6.70 -1.07 26.42
N HIS A 75 -5.92 -0.45 25.53
CA HIS A 75 -4.81 0.40 25.92
C HIS A 75 -4.58 1.52 24.91
N THR A 76 -3.89 2.57 25.36
CA THR A 76 -3.45 3.68 24.51
C THR A 76 -2.23 3.30 23.69
N LEU A 77 -2.13 3.86 22.49
CA LEU A 77 -1.02 3.67 21.56
C LEU A 77 -0.56 5.02 21.04
N ASN A 78 0.76 5.18 20.81
CA ASN A 78 1.25 6.28 19.99
C ASN A 78 1.02 5.94 18.52
N LEU A 79 -0.18 6.23 18.02
CA LEU A 79 -0.60 5.80 16.68
C LEU A 79 0.33 6.32 15.57
N ASN A 80 0.85 7.55 15.70
CA ASN A 80 1.70 8.15 14.68
C ASN A 80 3.04 7.41 14.54
N GLU A 81 3.70 7.14 15.66
CA GLU A 81 4.95 6.38 15.68
C GLU A 81 4.73 4.93 15.22
N HIS A 82 3.69 4.29 15.76
CA HIS A 82 3.41 2.88 15.49
C HIS A 82 3.04 2.64 14.03
N ILE A 83 2.19 3.48 13.45
CA ILE A 83 1.80 3.33 12.04
C ILE A 83 2.99 3.58 11.11
N SER A 84 3.88 4.51 11.45
CA SER A 84 5.07 4.79 10.62
C SER A 84 5.99 3.57 10.57
N ILE A 85 6.26 2.95 11.73
CA ILE A 85 7.06 1.71 11.81
C ILE A 85 6.41 0.59 11.02
N ILE A 86 5.10 0.39 11.15
CA ILE A 86 4.36 -0.64 10.41
C ILE A 86 4.47 -0.40 8.91
N VAL A 87 4.18 0.80 8.42
CA VAL A 87 4.22 1.13 6.99
C VAL A 87 5.63 1.02 6.43
N SER A 88 6.65 1.48 7.17
CA SER A 88 8.08 1.38 6.80
C SER A 88 8.52 -0.07 6.63
N ARG A 89 8.22 -0.94 7.62
CA ARG A 89 8.54 -2.38 7.55
C ARG A 89 7.81 -3.09 6.41
N MET A 90 6.52 -2.82 6.26
CA MET A 90 5.70 -3.42 5.20
C MET A 90 6.19 -3.02 3.80
N SER A 91 6.52 -1.75 3.60
CA SER A 91 7.08 -1.26 2.33
C SER A 91 8.44 -1.88 2.05
N SER A 92 9.30 -1.95 3.07
CA SER A 92 10.63 -2.56 2.97
C SER A 92 10.55 -4.05 2.65
N ARG A 93 9.56 -4.78 3.18
CA ARG A 93 9.35 -6.20 2.83
C ARG A 93 9.05 -6.39 1.35
N VAL A 94 8.30 -5.47 0.74
CA VAL A 94 7.95 -5.52 -0.68
C VAL A 94 9.12 -5.11 -1.58
N PHE A 95 9.82 -4.03 -1.24
CA PHE A 95 10.82 -3.42 -2.13
C PHE A 95 12.27 -3.85 -1.86
N MET A 96 12.60 -4.11 -0.60
CA MET A 96 13.97 -4.36 -0.13
C MET A 96 14.19 -5.81 0.35
N GLY A 97 13.11 -6.56 0.58
CA GLY A 97 13.16 -7.97 0.99
C GLY A 97 13.19 -8.17 2.50
N GLU A 98 13.47 -9.41 2.94
CA GLU A 98 13.36 -9.83 4.34
C GLU A 98 14.37 -9.18 5.27
N GLU A 99 15.61 -9.07 4.80
CA GLU A 99 16.74 -8.68 5.64
C GLU A 99 16.58 -7.22 6.06
N LEU A 100 16.38 -6.34 5.10
CA LEU A 100 16.24 -4.91 5.36
C LEU A 100 14.91 -4.53 6.03
N CYS A 101 13.82 -5.28 5.82
CA CYS A 101 12.57 -4.98 6.51
C CYS A 101 12.62 -5.26 8.02
N ARG A 102 13.64 -6.00 8.49
CA ARG A 102 13.87 -6.30 9.90
C ARG A 102 15.06 -5.55 10.50
N ASP A 103 15.74 -4.72 9.70
CA ASP A 103 16.82 -3.87 10.18
C ASP A 103 16.25 -2.64 10.90
N GLU A 104 16.55 -2.51 12.19
CA GLU A 104 16.05 -1.40 13.00
C GLU A 104 16.60 -0.04 12.55
N GLY A 105 17.86 0.01 12.09
CA GLY A 105 18.48 1.24 11.60
C GLY A 105 17.77 1.77 10.37
N TRP A 106 17.47 0.89 9.42
CA TRP A 106 16.71 1.17 8.21
C TRP A 106 15.28 1.61 8.53
N ASN A 107 14.60 0.85 9.38
CA ASN A 107 13.22 1.14 9.75
C ASN A 107 13.09 2.49 10.46
N ASN A 108 14.03 2.85 11.34
CA ASN A 108 14.06 4.14 12.03
C ASN A 108 14.44 5.31 11.13
N ALA A 109 15.24 5.08 10.08
CA ALA A 109 15.57 6.10 9.10
C ALA A 109 14.42 6.38 8.12
N CYS A 110 13.53 5.39 7.94
CA CYS A 110 12.42 5.44 6.99
C CYS A 110 11.05 5.70 7.63
N ALA A 111 10.94 5.56 8.95
CA ALA A 111 9.76 5.89 9.76
C ALA A 111 9.72 7.40 10.11
#